data_AF-A0A7C1C2S7-F1
#
_entry.id   AF-A0A7C1C2S7-F1
#
_cell.length_a   1.000
_cell.length_b   1.000
_cell.length_c   1.000
_cell.angle_alpha   90.00
_cell.angle_beta   90.00
_cell.angle_gamma   90.00
#
_symmetry.space_group_name_H-M   'P 1'
#
loop_
_entity.id
_entity.type
_entity.pdbx_description
1 polymer ?
#
loop_
_entity_poly.entity_id
_entity_poly.type
_entity_poly.pdbx_seq_one_letter_code
_entity_poly.pdbx_strand_id
1 'polypeptide(L)'
;MVRPKKHLGQHFLNDPNIAGKIAGLISTNQNRICELGPGTGMLTRAILKRDGHFQLKAIEIDKESVAFLKETFDDERLIITEMDFLKANLSDIYPFPFSLIGNFPYNISSQIFFKILEEKDLV
;
A
#
# COMPACT_ATOMS: atom_id res chain seq x y z
N MET A 1 14.15 2.02 -13.88
CA MET A 1 12.77 2.57 -13.92
C MET A 1 11.81 1.41 -14.04
N VAL A 2 10.89 1.27 -13.08
CA VAL A 2 9.87 0.20 -13.06
C VAL A 2 8.92 0.37 -14.25
N ARG A 3 8.61 -0.73 -14.95
CA ARG A 3 7.67 -0.73 -16.07
C ARG A 3 6.39 -1.49 -15.69
N PRO A 4 5.21 -1.02 -16.13
CA PRO A 4 3.96 -1.69 -15.80
C PRO A 4 3.89 -3.07 -16.45
N LYS A 5 3.52 -4.07 -15.66
CA LYS A 5 3.33 -5.45 -16.09
C LYS A 5 1.84 -5.71 -16.31
N LYS A 6 1.45 -5.95 -17.57
CA LYS A 6 0.05 -6.19 -17.96
C LYS A 6 -0.62 -7.32 -17.18
N HIS A 7 0.10 -8.41 -16.92
CA HIS A 7 -0.43 -9.57 -16.20
C HIS A 7 -0.73 -9.28 -14.71
N LEU A 8 -0.13 -8.24 -14.13
CA LEU A 8 -0.43 -7.77 -12.78
C LEU A 8 -1.51 -6.67 -12.76
N GLY A 9 -2.03 -6.25 -13.92
CA GLY A 9 -3.03 -5.19 -14.01
C GLY A 9 -2.51 -3.81 -13.55
N GLN A 10 -1.19 -3.58 -13.58
CA GLN A 10 -0.58 -2.36 -13.05
C GLN A 10 -0.96 -1.12 -13.88
N HIS A 11 -1.58 -0.14 -13.20
CA HIS A 11 -1.77 1.22 -13.68
C HIS A 11 -1.19 2.18 -12.64
N PHE A 12 -0.01 2.74 -12.91
CA PHE A 12 0.67 3.58 -11.93
C PHE A 12 -0.02 4.93 -11.76
N LEU A 13 -0.21 5.32 -10.49
CA LEU A 13 -0.67 6.64 -10.14
C LEU A 13 0.45 7.65 -10.41
N ASN A 14 0.21 8.60 -11.33
CA ASN A 14 1.23 9.54 -11.78
C ASN A 14 0.92 11.01 -11.43
N ASP A 15 -0.26 11.29 -10.88
CA ASP A 15 -0.68 12.65 -10.50
C ASP A 15 -0.46 12.88 -8.99
N PRO A 16 0.49 13.75 -8.59
CA PRO A 16 0.76 14.05 -7.19
C PRO A 16 -0.43 14.68 -6.45
N ASN A 17 -1.30 15.42 -7.14
CA ASN A 17 -2.49 16.03 -6.53
C ASN A 17 -3.53 14.96 -6.17
N ILE A 18 -3.74 13.99 -7.05
CA ILE A 18 -4.61 12.85 -6.77
C ILE A 18 -4.02 12.00 -5.64
N ALA A 19 -2.71 11.75 -5.66
CA ALA A 19 -2.03 11.04 -4.59
C ALA A 19 -2.19 11.75 -3.23
N GLY A 20 -2.05 13.08 -3.19
CA GLY A 20 -2.28 13.88 -1.99
C GLY A 20 -3.73 13.79 -1.49
N LYS A 21 -4.72 13.84 -2.40
CA LYS A 21 -6.13 13.68 -2.05
C LYS A 21 -6.44 12.30 -1.46
N ILE A 22 -5.93 11.24 -2.10
CA ILE A 22 -6.08 9.85 -1.62
C ILE A 22 -5.42 9.70 -0.25
N ALA A 23 -4.17 10.13 -0.12
CA ALA A 23 -3.46 10.11 1.15
C ALA A 23 -4.26 10.85 2.23
N GLY A 24 -4.89 11.99 1.90
CA GLY A 24 -5.74 12.80 2.78
C GLY A 24 -6.97 12.08 3.35
N LEU A 25 -7.44 10.99 2.74
CA LEU A 25 -8.57 10.19 3.23
C LEU A 25 -8.24 9.38 4.49
N ILE A 26 -6.94 9.15 4.77
CA ILE A 26 -6.51 8.46 5.98
C ILE A 26 -6.84 9.34 7.19
N SER A 27 -7.54 8.78 8.18
CA SER A 27 -7.85 9.49 9.41
C SER A 27 -6.58 9.85 10.21
N THR A 28 -6.58 10.98 10.90
CA THR A 28 -5.40 11.49 11.65
C THR A 28 -5.05 10.67 12.88
N ASN A 29 -5.99 9.88 13.41
CA ASN A 29 -5.78 8.99 14.55
C ASN A 29 -5.24 7.60 14.17
N GLN A 30 -5.04 7.33 12.88
CA GLN A 30 -4.56 6.03 12.41
C GLN A 30 -3.03 5.98 12.46
N ASN A 31 -2.52 5.04 13.25
CA ASN A 31 -1.09 4.86 13.47
C ASN A 31 -0.50 3.64 12.74
N ARG A 32 -1.34 2.81 12.11
CA ARG A 32 -0.93 1.66 11.30
C ARG A 32 -1.63 1.72 9.96
N ILE A 33 -0.86 1.87 8.91
CA ILE A 33 -1.36 2.02 7.54
C ILE A 33 -0.73 0.93 6.70
N CYS A 34 -1.55 0.22 5.94
CA CYS A 34 -1.12 -0.70 4.90
C CYS A 34 -1.37 -0.05 3.55
N GLU A 35 -0.32 0.19 2.76
CA GLU A 35 -0.44 0.49 1.34
C GLU A 35 -0.31 -0.80 0.54
N LEU A 36 -1.34 -1.16 -0.21
CA LEU A 36 -1.30 -2.31 -1.12
C LEU A 36 -1.05 -1.85 -2.55
N GLY A 37 -0.03 -2.44 -3.18
CA GLY A 37 0.37 -2.12 -4.55
C GLY A 37 0.97 -0.71 -4.69
N PRO A 38 2.02 -0.36 -3.93
CA PRO A 38 2.69 0.94 -4.03
C PRO A 38 3.27 1.23 -5.43
N GLY A 39 3.65 0.21 -6.21
CA GLY A 39 4.22 0.37 -7.54
C GLY A 39 5.43 1.31 -7.56
N THR A 40 5.30 2.45 -8.22
CA THR A 40 6.35 3.49 -8.31
C THR A 40 6.41 4.41 -7.09
N GLY A 41 5.61 4.17 -6.05
CA GLY A 41 5.68 4.88 -4.76
C GLY A 41 5.09 6.29 -4.76
N MET A 42 4.28 6.65 -5.76
CA MET A 42 3.62 7.97 -5.80
C MET A 42 2.73 8.20 -4.57
N LEU A 43 1.90 7.22 -4.23
CA LEU A 43 1.02 7.29 -3.06
C LEU A 43 1.83 7.14 -1.77
N THR A 44 2.79 6.21 -1.70
CA THR A 44 3.76 6.10 -0.59
C THR A 44 4.36 7.45 -0.22
N ARG A 45 4.87 8.20 -1.21
CA ARG A 45 5.45 9.54 -0.99
C ARG A 45 4.43 10.54 -0.46
N ALA A 46 3.19 10.49 -0.94
CA ALA A 46 2.13 11.38 -0.47
C ALA A 46 1.72 11.07 0.98
N ILE A 47 1.69 9.79 1.37
CA ILE A 47 1.40 9.37 2.74
C ILE A 47 2.53 9.80 3.68
N LEU A 48 3.79 9.54 3.34
CA LEU A 48 4.94 9.90 4.19
C LEU A 48 5.11 11.41 4.39
N LYS A 49 4.59 12.24 3.49
CA LYS A 49 4.56 13.70 3.67
C LYS A 49 3.55 14.19 4.70
N ARG A 50 2.64 13.33 5.17
CA ARG A 50 1.67 13.70 6.21
C ARG A 50 2.38 13.78 7.57
N ASP A 51 1.96 14.75 8.36
CA ASP A 51 2.35 14.84 9.77
C ASP A 51 1.64 13.75 10.59
N GLY A 52 2.30 13.33 11.67
CA GLY A 52 1.75 12.36 12.64
C GLY A 52 2.66 11.16 12.89
N HIS A 53 2.34 10.43 13.96
CA HIS A 53 3.06 9.23 14.35
C HIS A 53 2.32 8.00 13.83
N PHE A 54 2.77 7.48 12.69
CA PHE A 54 2.25 6.26 12.08
C PHE A 54 3.37 5.39 11.53
N GLN A 55 3.09 4.10 11.39
CA GLN A 55 3.86 3.15 10.61
C GLN A 55 3.13 2.87 9.30
N LEU A 56 3.84 2.97 8.18
CA LEU A 56 3.35 2.62 6.85
C LEU A 56 4.00 1.31 6.42
N LYS A 57 3.19 0.27 6.19
CA LYS A 57 3.64 -0.99 5.58
C LYS A 57 3.18 -1.02 4.13
N ALA A 58 4.12 -1.05 3.20
CA ALA A 58 3.86 -1.16 1.77
C ALA A 58 4.01 -2.63 1.33
N ILE A 59 2.92 -3.23 0.86
CA ILE A 59 2.87 -4.62 0.38
C ILE A 59 2.84 -4.61 -1.14
N GLU A 60 3.84 -5.24 -1.76
CA GLU A 60 4.00 -5.29 -3.22
C GLU A 60 4.36 -6.71 -3.66
N ILE A 61 3.73 -7.19 -4.73
CA ILE A 61 4.00 -8.51 -5.31
C ILE A 61 5.11 -8.43 -6.37
N ASP A 62 5.27 -7.25 -7.00
CA ASP A 62 6.27 -7.02 -8.03
C ASP A 62 7.66 -6.73 -7.43
N LYS A 63 8.55 -7.71 -7.55
CA LYS A 63 9.96 -7.65 -7.13
C LYS A 63 10.71 -6.42 -7.61
N GLU A 64 10.49 -5.99 -8.86
CA GLU A 64 11.17 -4.82 -9.40
C GLU A 64 10.69 -3.53 -8.74
N SER A 65 9.40 -3.45 -8.44
CA SER A 65 8.81 -2.34 -7.69
C SER A 65 9.32 -2.33 -6.25
N VAL A 66 9.41 -3.49 -5.59
CA VAL A 66 9.99 -3.61 -4.24
C VAL A 66 11.42 -3.09 -4.19
N ALA A 67 12.28 -3.55 -5.11
CA ALA A 67 13.67 -3.11 -5.18
C ALA A 67 13.77 -1.59 -5.38
N PHE A 68 12.98 -1.07 -6.32
CA PHE A 68 12.90 0.36 -6.57
C PHE A 68 12.46 1.17 -5.34
N LEU A 69 11.44 0.72 -4.61
CA LEU A 69 10.95 1.40 -3.41
C LEU A 69 12.02 1.42 -2.32
N LYS A 70 12.74 0.31 -2.11
CA LYS A 70 13.81 0.21 -1.12
C LYS A 70 15.01 1.12 -1.44
N GLU A 71 15.31 1.32 -2.72
CA GLU A 71 16.33 2.28 -3.16
C GLU A 71 15.85 3.74 -3.08
N THR A 72 14.54 3.97 -3.24
CA THR A 72 13.96 5.32 -3.35
C THR A 72 13.64 5.96 -2.01
N PHE A 73 13.29 5.16 -1.00
CA PHE A 73 12.80 5.65 0.28
C PHE A 73 13.72 5.21 1.42
N ASP A 74 14.23 6.21 2.15
CA ASP A 74 14.94 6.05 3.40
C ASP A 74 14.14 6.78 4.50
N ASP A 75 13.09 6.13 4.99
CA ASP A 75 12.17 6.66 6.02
C ASP A 75 11.87 5.55 7.03
N GLU A 76 12.16 5.79 8.30
CA GLU A 76 12.00 4.82 9.39
C GLU A 76 10.55 4.39 9.63
N ARG A 77 9.58 5.19 9.17
CA ARG A 77 8.15 4.87 9.26
C ARG A 77 7.71 3.87 8.20
N LEU A 78 8.51 3.67 7.14
CA LEU A 78 8.17 2.83 6.01
C LEU A 78 8.77 1.42 6.13
N ILE A 79 7.92 0.41 6.03
CA ILE A 79 8.31 -1.00 5.91
C ILE A 79 7.84 -1.51 4.56
N ILE A 80 8.78 -1.98 3.72
CA ILE A 80 8.46 -2.52 2.39
C ILE A 80 8.56 -4.04 2.42
N THR A 81 7.46 -4.72 2.12
CA THR A 81 7.34 -6.18 2.14
C THR A 81 6.96 -6.72 0.76
N GLU A 82 7.79 -7.62 0.25
CA GLU A 82 7.44 -8.40 -0.95
C GLU A 82 6.49 -9.54 -0.57
N MET A 83 5.23 -9.46 -1.00
CA MET A 83 4.21 -10.45 -0.62
C MET A 83 2.98 -10.41 -1.54
N ASP A 84 2.38 -11.57 -1.77
CA ASP A 84 1.05 -11.69 -2.36
C ASP A 84 -0.02 -11.47 -1.28
N PHE A 85 -0.60 -10.28 -1.25
CA PHE A 85 -1.61 -9.90 -0.27
C PHE A 85 -2.82 -10.84 -0.25
N LEU A 86 -3.24 -11.38 -1.40
CA LEU A 86 -4.43 -12.25 -1.46
C LEU A 86 -4.18 -13.61 -0.82
N LYS A 87 -2.93 -14.08 -0.83
CA LYS A 87 -2.52 -15.36 -0.21
C LYS A 87 -2.06 -15.21 1.23
N ALA A 88 -1.84 -13.98 1.69
CA ALA A 88 -1.35 -13.69 3.02
C ALA A 88 -2.40 -13.95 4.10
N ASN A 89 -1.98 -14.48 5.25
CA ASN A 89 -2.77 -14.44 6.48
C ASN A 89 -2.52 -13.09 7.17
N LEU A 90 -3.52 -12.22 7.19
CA LEU A 90 -3.34 -10.84 7.66
C LEU A 90 -3.09 -10.76 9.17
N SER A 91 -3.66 -11.69 9.93
CA SER A 91 -3.49 -11.78 11.38
C SER A 91 -2.02 -12.05 11.79
N ASP A 92 -1.25 -12.75 10.95
CA ASP A 92 0.17 -13.01 11.20
C ASP A 92 1.04 -11.76 10.95
N ILE A 93 0.54 -10.84 10.12
CA ILE A 93 1.28 -9.65 9.65
C ILE A 93 0.93 -8.42 10.47
N TYR A 94 -0.32 -8.36 10.94
CA TYR A 94 -0.89 -7.26 11.68
C TYR A 94 -1.47 -7.79 12.99
N PRO A 95 -0.76 -7.61 14.12
CA PRO A 95 -1.25 -8.03 15.43
C PRO A 95 -2.37 -7.11 15.99
N PHE A 96 -2.60 -5.98 15.34
CA PHE A 96 -3.60 -4.98 15.72
C PHE A 96 -4.27 -4.41 14.46
N PRO A 97 -5.47 -3.81 14.60
CA PRO A 97 -6.16 -3.21 13.46
C PRO A 97 -5.32 -2.16 12.74
N PHE A 98 -5.52 -2.05 11.42
CA PHE A 98 -4.79 -1.16 10.53
C PHE A 98 -5.68 -0.59 9.43
N SER A 99 -5.39 0.61 8.94
CA SER A 99 -6.09 1.15 7.77
C SER A 99 -5.46 0.68 6.46
N LEU A 100 -6.26 0.12 5.55
CA LEU A 100 -5.80 -0.22 4.20
C LEU A 100 -6.03 0.93 3.22
N ILE A 101 -5.03 1.19 2.37
CA ILE A 101 -5.11 2.13 1.25
C ILE A 101 -4.36 1.58 0.03
N GLY A 102 -4.69 2.04 -1.16
CA GLY A 102 -3.93 1.72 -2.36
C GLY A 102 -4.62 2.16 -3.63
N ASN A 103 -3.87 2.14 -4.73
CA ASN A 103 -4.42 2.29 -6.07
C ASN A 103 -4.60 0.91 -6.69
N PHE A 104 -5.69 0.23 -6.31
CA PHE A 104 -5.83 -1.20 -6.58
C PHE A 104 -5.96 -1.52 -8.08
N PRO A 105 -5.34 -2.61 -8.56
CA PRO A 105 -5.55 -3.09 -9.92
C PRO A 105 -7.00 -3.56 -10.11
N TYR A 106 -7.64 -3.13 -11.20
CA TYR A 106 -9.05 -3.45 -11.49
C TYR A 106 -9.34 -4.96 -11.60
N ASN A 107 -8.35 -5.76 -11.99
CA ASN A 107 -8.51 -7.22 -12.16
C ASN A 107 -8.57 -7.99 -10.83
N ILE A 108 -8.14 -7.39 -9.71
CA ILE A 108 -8.13 -8.03 -8.39
C ILE A 108 -8.88 -7.24 -7.32
N SER A 109 -9.47 -6.08 -7.65
CA SER A 109 -10.13 -5.21 -6.68
C SER A 109 -11.26 -5.91 -5.90
N SER A 110 -12.07 -6.75 -6.55
CA SER A 110 -13.11 -7.52 -5.88
C SER A 110 -12.55 -8.56 -4.92
N GLN A 111 -11.44 -9.22 -5.28
CA GLN A 111 -10.78 -10.21 -4.41
C GLN A 111 -10.20 -9.54 -3.17
N ILE A 112 -9.58 -8.36 -3.35
CA ILE A 112 -9.12 -7.51 -2.25
C ILE A 112 -10.29 -7.15 -1.33
N PHE A 113 -11.40 -6.67 -1.90
CA PHE A 113 -12.58 -6.27 -1.15
C PHE A 113 -13.16 -7.43 -0.31
N PHE A 114 -13.36 -8.60 -0.91
CA PHE A 114 -13.89 -9.76 -0.17
C PHE A 114 -12.95 -10.24 0.93
N LYS A 115 -11.63 -10.26 0.67
CA LYS A 115 -10.64 -10.59 1.71
C LYS A 115 -10.70 -9.63 2.90
N ILE A 116 -10.84 -8.32 2.64
CA ILE A 116 -10.98 -7.33 3.71
C ILE A 116 -12.28 -7.52 4.47
N LEU A 117 -13.38 -7.84 3.78
CA LEU A 117 -14.67 -8.07 4.40
C LEU A 117 -14.67 -9.29 5.33
N GLU A 118 -13.93 -10.34 4.96
CA GLU A 118 -13.69 -11.52 5.81
C GLU A 118 -12.87 -11.18 7.05
N GLU A 119 -11.90 -10.26 6.93
CA GLU A 119 -10.97 -9.82 7.98
C GLU A 119 -11.37 -8.46 8.59
N LYS A 120 -12.67 -8.10 8.54
CA LYS A 120 -13.18 -6.75 8.85
C LYS A 120 -12.88 -6.23 10.26
N ASP A 121 -12.53 -7.12 11.19
CA ASP A 121 -12.20 -6.73 12.57
C ASP A 121 -10.73 -6.28 12.68
N LEU A 122 -9.92 -6.55 11.65
CA LEU A 122 -8.51 -6.19 11.53
C LEU A 122 -8.26 -4.98 10.62
N VAL A 123 -9.20 -4.64 9.73
CA VAL A 123 -9.05 -3.57 8.71
C VAL A 123 -10.02 -2.41 8.95
#